data_AF-A0A7W1Q2X5-F1
#
_entry.id   AF-A0A7W1Q2X5-F1
#
_cell.length_a   1.000
_cell.length_b   1.000
_cell.length_c   1.000
_cell.angle_alpha   90.00
_cell.angle_beta   90.00
_cell.angle_gamma   90.00
#
_symmetry.space_group_name_H-M   'P 1'
#
loop_
_entity.id
_entity.type
_entity.pdbx_description
1 polymer ?
#
loop_
_entity_poly.entity_id
_entity_poly.type
_entity_poly.pdbx_seq_one_letter_code
_entity_poly.pdbx_strand_id
1 'polypeptide(L)'
;MGWNNPDVPWSALEAVLSGRNGTSLSGGPEADGGDSPAWSRKRESYRPPPLVEPGERVPYAELHCHSNFSFLDGASPPEELVEEAKRLGLDALALTDHDGMYGVVRFAEAAAELDVATVFGTELSLGLSAPQNGVADPEGTHLLLLAREPEGYRALCRTVSAAQMRGKEKGRPVYDIEELVGHTAGHVLALTGCRKGAVRQALRAGGPPAAARELRRLREWFGP
;
A
#
# COMPACT_ATOMS: atom_id res chain seq x y z
N MET A 1 8.01 -10.70 33.34
CA MET A 1 8.94 -10.50 32.21
C MET A 1 9.83 -9.32 32.54
N GLY A 2 11.05 -9.58 33.01
CA GLY A 2 12.00 -8.53 33.33
C GLY A 2 12.69 -8.06 32.05
N TRP A 3 12.63 -6.76 31.76
CA TRP A 3 13.49 -6.15 30.75
C TRP A 3 14.92 -6.15 31.30
N ASN A 4 15.73 -7.06 30.79
CA ASN A 4 17.15 -7.11 31.11
C ASN A 4 17.85 -6.13 30.17
N ASN A 5 18.01 -4.89 30.61
CA ASN A 5 18.76 -3.90 29.83
C ASN A 5 20.25 -4.27 29.93
N PRO A 6 20.93 -4.54 28.81
CA PRO A 6 22.36 -4.87 28.86
C PRO A 6 23.15 -3.69 29.45
N ASP A 7 24.25 -3.97 30.15
CA ASP A 7 25.18 -2.97 30.71
C ASP A 7 25.95 -2.23 29.60
N VAL A 8 25.23 -1.45 28.81
CA VAL A 8 25.77 -0.64 27.72
C VAL A 8 25.75 0.82 28.16
N PRO A 9 26.91 1.50 28.24
CA PRO A 9 26.96 2.93 28.50
C PRO A 9 26.12 3.71 27.49
N TRP A 10 25.39 4.73 27.96
CA TRP A 10 24.53 5.56 27.09
C TRP A 10 25.26 6.12 25.87
N SER A 11 26.54 6.49 26.01
CA SER A 11 27.37 6.96 24.91
C SER A 11 27.61 5.91 23.82
N ALA A 12 27.73 4.64 24.20
CA ALA A 12 27.88 3.54 23.24
C ALA A 12 26.54 3.25 22.52
N LEU A 13 25.44 3.27 23.26
CA LEU A 13 24.09 3.15 22.69
C LEU A 13 23.79 4.30 21.72
N GLU A 14 24.08 5.55 22.11
CA GLU A 14 23.92 6.74 21.28
C GLU A 14 24.81 6.70 20.04
N ALA A 15 26.07 6.27 20.16
CA ALA A 15 26.98 6.16 19.03
C ALA A 15 26.51 5.14 17.98
N VAL A 16 25.88 4.03 18.42
CA VAL A 16 25.30 3.03 17.52
C VAL A 16 23.98 3.53 16.91
N LEU A 17 23.06 4.06 17.71
CA LEU A 17 21.78 4.57 17.22
C LEU A 17 21.93 5.80 16.30
N SER A 18 22.96 6.62 16.52
CA SER A 18 23.29 7.76 15.66
C SER A 18 24.07 7.36 14.40
N GLY A 19 24.43 6.08 14.27
CA GLY A 19 25.18 5.53 13.13
C GLY A 19 26.63 6.02 13.05
N ARG A 20 27.22 6.47 14.17
CA ARG A 20 28.62 6.97 14.20
C ARG A 20 29.65 5.85 14.20
N ASN A 21 29.31 4.68 14.76
CA ASN A 21 30.27 3.57 14.92
C ASN A 21 30.17 2.46 13.87
N GLY A 22 29.13 2.44 13.03
CA GLY A 22 28.97 1.44 11.95
C GLY A 22 28.88 -0.03 12.41
N THR A 23 28.96 -0.31 13.72
CA THR A 23 28.95 -1.65 14.30
C THR A 23 27.74 -1.84 15.22
N SER A 24 27.16 -3.03 15.19
CA SER A 24 26.09 -3.45 16.11
C SER A 24 26.64 -3.65 17.53
N LEU A 25 25.84 -3.30 18.55
CA LEU A 25 26.17 -3.55 19.96
C LEU A 25 26.39 -5.04 20.29
N SER A 26 25.92 -5.95 19.44
CA SER A 26 26.02 -7.40 19.63
C SER A 26 26.90 -8.11 18.58
N GLY A 27 27.61 -7.38 17.71
CA GLY A 27 28.52 -8.00 16.72
C GLY A 27 27.82 -8.93 15.70
N GLY A 28 26.51 -8.79 15.51
CA GLY A 28 25.75 -9.55 14.51
C GLY A 28 26.04 -9.11 13.07
N PRO A 29 25.64 -9.93 12.07
CA PRO A 29 25.95 -9.69 10.65
C PRO A 29 25.45 -8.33 10.17
N GLU A 30 26.10 -7.82 9.12
CA GLU A 30 25.76 -6.58 8.42
C GLU A 30 24.26 -6.55 8.11
N ALA A 31 23.65 -5.40 8.40
CA ALA A 31 22.23 -5.17 8.19
C ALA A 31 21.86 -5.43 6.73
N ASP A 32 20.88 -6.28 6.50
CA ASP A 32 20.37 -6.67 5.18
C ASP A 32 19.53 -5.59 4.47
N GLY A 33 19.52 -4.36 4.98
CA GLY A 33 18.72 -3.25 4.44
C GLY A 33 17.20 -3.44 4.53
N GLY A 34 16.73 -4.48 5.23
CA GLY A 34 15.31 -4.77 5.48
C GLY A 34 14.74 -4.05 6.70
N ASP A 35 13.80 -4.69 7.40
CA ASP A 35 13.17 -4.19 8.64
C ASP A 35 14.07 -4.35 9.89
N SER A 36 15.35 -4.67 9.69
CA SER A 36 16.39 -4.67 10.72
C SER A 36 16.50 -3.27 11.35
N PRO A 37 16.83 -3.16 12.66
CA PRO A 37 16.88 -1.86 13.32
C PRO A 37 17.82 -0.90 12.56
N ALA A 38 17.40 0.36 12.43
CA ALA A 38 18.05 1.39 11.62
C ALA A 38 19.49 1.67 12.08
N TRP A 39 20.44 0.85 11.64
CA TRP A 39 21.87 0.97 11.97
C TRP A 39 22.66 1.63 10.83
N SER A 40 22.04 1.84 9.67
CA SER A 40 22.59 2.64 8.57
C SER A 40 21.67 3.84 8.25
N ARG A 41 22.27 4.93 7.78
CA ARG A 41 21.53 6.11 7.28
C ARG A 41 20.98 5.91 5.86
N LYS A 42 21.33 4.80 5.21
CA LYS A 42 21.02 4.51 3.81
C LYS A 42 20.56 3.06 3.70
N ARG A 43 19.31 2.86 3.31
CA ARG A 43 18.82 1.54 2.91
C ARG A 43 19.69 1.03 1.76
N GLU A 44 20.14 -0.22 1.84
CA GLU A 44 20.82 -0.85 0.71
C GLU A 44 19.85 -1.04 -0.46
N SER A 45 20.39 -1.10 -1.68
CA SER A 45 19.57 -1.46 -2.84
C SER A 45 19.02 -2.87 -2.63
N TYR A 46 17.74 -3.06 -2.97
CA TYR A 46 17.11 -4.36 -2.92
C TYR A 46 17.86 -5.37 -3.80
N ARG A 47 18.06 -6.58 -3.28
CA ARG A 47 18.68 -7.69 -4.00
C ARG A 47 17.68 -8.85 -4.06
N PRO A 48 17.18 -9.21 -5.25
CA PRO A 48 16.24 -10.30 -5.35
C PRO A 48 16.91 -11.64 -5.05
N PRO A 49 16.17 -12.62 -4.53
CA PRO A 49 16.64 -14.00 -4.48
C PRO A 49 16.84 -14.54 -5.91
N PRO A 50 17.57 -15.65 -6.10
CA PRO A 50 17.64 -16.31 -7.40
C PRO A 50 16.23 -16.71 -7.87
N LEU A 51 15.77 -16.08 -8.95
CA LEU A 51 14.47 -16.37 -9.56
C LEU A 51 14.63 -17.26 -10.79
N VAL A 52 13.65 -18.13 -11.02
CA VAL A 52 13.52 -18.85 -12.29
C VAL A 52 12.96 -17.86 -13.31
N GLU A 53 13.66 -17.68 -14.43
CA GLU A 53 13.15 -16.85 -15.52
C GLU A 53 11.76 -17.35 -15.94
N PRO A 54 10.76 -16.48 -16.04
CA PRO A 54 9.46 -16.87 -16.55
C PRO A 54 9.62 -17.40 -17.98
N GLY A 55 8.74 -18.33 -18.35
CA GLY A 55 8.64 -18.81 -19.73
C GLY A 55 8.02 -17.74 -20.63
N GLU A 56 6.83 -18.03 -21.16
CA GLU A 56 6.07 -17.07 -21.94
C GLU A 56 5.47 -15.97 -21.05
N ARG A 57 5.44 -14.73 -21.54
CA ARG A 57 4.73 -13.64 -20.88
C ARG A 57 3.24 -13.95 -20.78
N VAL A 58 2.66 -13.69 -19.61
CA VAL A 58 1.22 -13.79 -19.38
C VAL A 58 0.63 -12.41 -19.65
N PRO A 59 -0.28 -12.25 -20.63
CA PRO A 59 -0.91 -10.97 -20.96
C PRO A 59 -1.99 -10.59 -19.93
N TYR A 60 -1.56 -10.45 -18.68
CA TYR A 60 -2.38 -10.15 -17.50
C TYR A 60 -1.65 -9.14 -16.63
N ALA A 61 -2.39 -8.14 -16.17
CA ALA A 61 -1.95 -7.19 -15.16
C ALA A 61 -2.85 -7.33 -13.92
N GLU A 62 -2.24 -7.57 -12.76
CA GLU A 62 -2.96 -7.56 -11.49
C GLU A 62 -3.12 -6.12 -11.02
N LEU A 63 -4.36 -5.62 -10.94
CA LEU A 63 -4.65 -4.21 -10.65
C LEU A 63 -5.26 -3.98 -9.26
N HIS A 64 -5.46 -5.03 -8.46
CA HIS A 64 -5.99 -4.95 -7.11
C HIS A 64 -5.23 -5.91 -6.19
N CYS A 65 -4.05 -5.48 -5.72
CA CYS A 65 -3.18 -6.27 -4.86
C CYS A 65 -2.85 -5.55 -3.56
N HIS A 66 -2.86 -6.31 -2.45
CA HIS A 66 -2.57 -5.82 -1.10
C HIS A 66 -1.32 -6.47 -0.56
N SER A 67 -0.41 -5.65 -0.05
CA SER A 67 0.75 -6.10 0.72
C SER A 67 0.45 -6.11 2.21
N ASN A 68 1.40 -6.60 3.00
CA ASN A 68 1.35 -6.56 4.47
C ASN A 68 1.27 -5.14 5.07
N PHE A 69 1.43 -4.08 4.27
CA PHE A 69 1.14 -2.71 4.67
C PHE A 69 -0.38 -2.43 4.78
N SER A 70 -1.21 -3.25 4.16
CA SER A 70 -2.64 -3.38 4.48
C SER A 70 -2.79 -4.17 5.77
N PHE A 71 -2.68 -3.46 6.91
CA PHE A 71 -2.53 -4.08 8.22
C PHE A 71 -3.67 -5.05 8.58
N LEU A 72 -3.30 -6.29 8.95
CA LEU A 72 -4.22 -7.40 9.27
C LEU A 72 -5.14 -7.82 8.11
N ASP A 73 -4.77 -7.49 6.87
CA ASP A 73 -5.47 -7.91 5.65
C ASP A 73 -4.49 -8.54 4.64
N GLY A 74 -3.45 -7.81 4.21
CA GLY A 74 -2.42 -8.34 3.33
C GLY A 74 -1.36 -9.15 4.09
N ALA A 75 -0.85 -10.20 3.45
CA ALA A 75 0.10 -11.14 4.07
C ALA A 75 1.54 -10.99 3.54
N SER A 76 1.70 -10.76 2.24
CA SER A 76 3.01 -10.72 1.59
C SER A 76 3.64 -9.33 1.62
N PRO A 77 4.95 -9.20 1.84
CA PRO A 77 5.67 -7.94 1.66
C PRO A 77 5.65 -7.53 0.17
N PRO A 78 5.80 -6.24 -0.13
CA PRO A 78 5.81 -5.76 -1.51
C PRO A 78 6.87 -6.42 -2.40
N GLU A 79 8.04 -6.75 -1.85
CA GLU A 79 9.12 -7.42 -2.57
C GLU A 79 8.70 -8.82 -3.06
N GLU A 80 8.12 -9.66 -2.19
CA GLU A 80 7.64 -10.99 -2.56
C GLU A 80 6.52 -10.94 -3.62
N LEU A 81 5.67 -9.91 -3.59
CA LEU A 81 4.64 -9.72 -4.61
C LEU A 81 5.26 -9.47 -6.00
N VAL A 82 6.34 -8.69 -6.07
CA VAL A 82 7.08 -8.44 -7.32
C VAL A 82 7.82 -9.68 -7.79
N GLU A 83 8.49 -10.39 -6.88
CA GLU A 83 9.17 -11.65 -7.17
C GLU A 83 8.21 -12.66 -7.80
N GLU A 84 7.00 -12.78 -7.23
CA GLU A 84 5.97 -13.68 -7.74
C GLU A 84 5.40 -13.21 -9.09
N ALA A 85 5.18 -11.90 -9.26
CA ALA A 85 4.76 -11.35 -10.55
C ALA A 85 5.79 -11.63 -11.65
N LYS A 86 7.09 -11.48 -11.35
CA LYS A 86 8.18 -11.83 -12.26
C LYS A 86 8.18 -13.32 -12.57
N ARG A 87 8.09 -14.18 -11.56
CA ARG A 87 8.06 -15.64 -11.71
C ARG A 87 6.89 -16.12 -12.58
N LEU A 88 5.73 -15.49 -12.44
CA LEU A 88 4.53 -15.76 -13.22
C LEU A 88 4.56 -15.13 -14.62
N GLY A 89 5.51 -14.22 -14.90
CA GLY A 89 5.62 -13.53 -16.18
C GLY A 89 4.49 -12.54 -16.43
N LEU A 90 3.93 -11.91 -15.38
CA LEU A 90 2.85 -10.94 -15.51
C LEU A 90 3.30 -9.70 -16.29
N ASP A 91 2.39 -9.10 -17.06
CA ASP A 91 2.67 -7.87 -17.81
C ASP A 91 2.81 -6.65 -16.90
N ALA A 92 2.06 -6.59 -15.79
CA ALA A 92 2.18 -5.54 -14.79
C ALA A 92 1.59 -5.96 -13.42
N LEU A 93 1.97 -5.24 -12.37
CA LEU A 93 1.42 -5.38 -11.03
C LEU A 93 1.10 -4.00 -10.44
N ALA A 94 -0.08 -3.85 -9.84
CA ALA A 94 -0.45 -2.71 -9.04
C ALA A 94 -0.24 -3.00 -7.55
N LEU A 95 0.21 -2.02 -6.79
CA LEU A 95 0.11 -2.04 -5.33
C LEU A 95 -1.00 -1.07 -4.89
N THR A 96 -2.00 -1.60 -4.19
CA THR A 96 -3.24 -0.87 -3.89
C THR A 96 -3.66 -0.99 -2.42
N ASP A 97 -2.68 -0.87 -1.51
CA ASP A 97 -2.89 -1.06 -0.08
C ASP A 97 -4.06 -0.23 0.50
N HIS A 98 -4.64 -0.73 1.58
CA HIS A 98 -5.71 -0.07 2.30
C HIS A 98 -5.27 1.25 2.93
N ASP A 99 -5.98 2.33 2.56
CA ASP A 99 -5.90 3.65 3.21
C ASP A 99 -4.47 4.20 3.37
N GLY A 100 -3.59 3.88 2.43
CA GLY A 100 -2.15 4.05 2.59
C GLY A 100 -1.37 3.86 1.30
N MET A 101 -0.16 4.44 1.29
CA MET A 101 0.84 4.27 0.22
C MET A 101 2.17 3.77 0.80
N TYR A 102 2.12 3.07 1.93
CA TYR A 102 3.29 2.79 2.78
C TYR A 102 4.29 1.85 2.13
N GLY A 103 3.81 0.84 1.40
CA GLY A 103 4.65 -0.15 0.70
C GLY A 103 5.21 0.31 -0.64
N VAL A 104 4.80 1.48 -1.16
CA VAL A 104 5.08 1.87 -2.55
C VAL A 104 6.57 1.99 -2.86
N VAL A 105 7.39 2.51 -1.93
CA VAL A 105 8.83 2.65 -2.18
C VAL A 105 9.50 1.27 -2.27
N ARG A 106 9.17 0.37 -1.35
CA ARG A 106 9.66 -1.03 -1.35
C ARG A 106 9.27 -1.75 -2.64
N PHE A 107 8.00 -1.59 -3.03
CA PHE A 107 7.45 -2.13 -4.27
C PHE A 107 8.18 -1.61 -5.52
N ALA A 108 8.35 -0.28 -5.62
CA ALA A 108 8.98 0.36 -6.77
C ALA A 108 10.46 -0.03 -6.91
N GLU A 109 11.19 -0.11 -5.80
CA GLU A 109 12.59 -0.53 -5.80
C GLU A 109 12.75 -1.99 -6.28
N ALA A 110 11.92 -2.90 -5.76
CA ALA A 110 11.95 -4.29 -6.19
C ALA A 110 11.53 -4.46 -7.66
N ALA A 111 10.48 -3.76 -8.09
CA ALA A 111 10.00 -3.83 -9.46
C ALA A 111 11.01 -3.27 -10.47
N ALA A 112 11.76 -2.23 -10.10
CA ALA A 112 12.83 -1.69 -10.93
C ALA A 112 13.99 -2.70 -11.12
N GLU A 113 14.36 -3.42 -10.06
CA GLU A 113 15.43 -4.42 -10.13
C GLU A 113 15.02 -5.67 -10.93
N LEU A 114 13.72 -6.04 -10.87
CA LEU A 114 13.19 -7.23 -11.53
C LEU A 114 12.55 -6.97 -12.91
N ASP A 115 12.57 -5.72 -13.38
CA ASP A 115 11.96 -5.27 -14.64
C ASP A 115 10.46 -5.64 -14.72
N VAL A 116 9.71 -5.33 -13.65
CA VAL A 116 8.25 -5.51 -13.57
C VAL A 116 7.57 -4.16 -13.74
N ALA A 117 6.62 -4.07 -14.69
CA ALA A 117 5.85 -2.85 -14.87
C ALA A 117 4.91 -2.62 -13.68
N THR A 118 4.85 -1.37 -13.20
CA THR A 118 4.12 -1.02 -11.97
C THR A 118 2.93 -0.11 -12.21
N VAL A 119 1.94 -0.25 -11.34
CA VAL A 119 0.86 0.74 -11.15
C VAL A 119 0.77 1.06 -9.65
N PHE A 120 0.61 2.33 -9.30
CA PHE A 120 0.47 2.74 -7.91
C PHE A 120 -0.96 3.18 -7.63
N GLY A 121 -1.55 2.72 -6.54
CA GLY A 121 -2.90 3.08 -6.15
C GLY A 121 -3.16 2.81 -4.67
N THR A 122 -4.42 2.92 -4.27
CA THR A 122 -4.86 2.59 -2.91
C THR A 122 -6.35 2.25 -2.91
N GLU A 123 -6.74 1.31 -2.06
CA GLU A 123 -8.15 1.02 -1.77
C GLU A 123 -8.59 1.78 -0.52
N LEU A 124 -9.44 2.79 -0.74
CA LEU A 124 -9.93 3.67 0.32
C LEU A 124 -11.14 3.06 1.02
N SER A 125 -11.19 3.16 2.35
CA SER A 125 -12.33 2.76 3.17
C SER A 125 -13.19 3.96 3.54
N LEU A 126 -14.36 4.07 2.89
CA LEU A 126 -15.30 5.18 3.06
C LEU A 126 -16.37 4.84 4.10
N GLY A 127 -16.79 5.85 4.88
CA GLY A 127 -17.95 5.73 5.78
C GLY A 127 -17.71 4.89 7.04
N LEU A 128 -16.47 4.84 7.54
CA LEU A 128 -16.14 4.14 8.78
C LEU A 128 -16.65 4.92 10.01
N SER A 129 -17.43 4.27 10.88
CA SER A 129 -17.83 4.83 12.18
C SER A 129 -16.84 4.47 13.29
N ALA A 130 -16.11 3.35 13.14
CA ALA A 130 -15.08 2.88 14.07
C ALA A 130 -13.80 2.43 13.34
N PRO A 131 -12.67 2.26 14.06
CA PRO A 131 -11.46 1.70 13.48
C PRO A 131 -11.62 0.27 12.98
N GLN A 132 -10.90 -0.05 11.91
CA GLN A 132 -10.91 -1.38 11.29
C GLN A 132 -10.15 -2.44 12.11
N ASN A 133 -9.13 -2.05 12.88
CA ASN A 133 -8.23 -2.84 13.75
C ASN A 133 -8.58 -4.32 14.01
N GLY A 134 -8.37 -5.20 13.02
CA GLY A 134 -8.54 -6.66 13.17
C GLY A 134 -9.99 -7.14 13.20
N VAL A 135 -10.95 -6.26 12.95
CA VAL A 135 -12.36 -6.62 12.75
C VAL A 135 -12.46 -7.36 11.42
N ALA A 136 -12.95 -8.59 11.45
CA ALA A 136 -13.26 -9.32 10.22
C ALA A 136 -14.41 -8.62 9.48
N ASP A 137 -14.17 -8.26 8.22
CA ASP A 137 -15.12 -7.55 7.37
C ASP A 137 -15.67 -6.26 8.01
N PRO A 138 -14.83 -5.23 8.24
CA PRO A 138 -15.27 -3.99 8.86
C PRO A 138 -16.35 -3.32 8.01
N GLU A 139 -17.08 -2.36 8.58
CA GLU A 139 -18.09 -1.62 7.84
C GLU A 139 -17.49 -0.74 6.72
N GLY A 140 -18.35 0.01 6.03
CA GLY A 140 -17.94 0.97 5.02
C GLY A 140 -17.92 0.42 3.59
N THR A 141 -17.56 1.32 2.67
CA THR A 141 -17.54 1.08 1.23
C THR A 141 -16.12 1.26 0.72
N HIS A 142 -15.66 0.34 -0.14
CA HIS A 142 -14.33 0.44 -0.71
C HIS A 142 -14.36 1.23 -2.04
N LEU A 143 -13.36 2.09 -2.23
CA LEU A 143 -13.12 2.81 -3.47
C LEU A 143 -11.66 2.60 -3.89
N LEU A 144 -11.45 1.89 -5.00
CA LEU A 144 -10.12 1.59 -5.52
C LEU A 144 -9.72 2.63 -6.57
N LEU A 145 -8.62 3.34 -6.31
CA LEU A 145 -8.09 4.37 -7.20
C LEU A 145 -6.65 4.03 -7.61
N LEU A 146 -6.39 4.08 -8.92
CA LEU A 146 -5.07 3.92 -9.52
C LEU A 146 -4.57 5.28 -10.00
N ALA A 147 -3.37 5.68 -9.57
CA ALA A 147 -2.75 6.93 -10.00
C ALA A 147 -2.48 6.90 -11.51
N ARG A 148 -2.88 7.96 -12.19
CA ARG A 148 -2.41 8.28 -13.53
C ARG A 148 -1.42 9.41 -13.44
N GLU A 149 -0.24 9.19 -14.02
CA GLU A 149 0.85 10.15 -14.03
C GLU A 149 1.34 10.50 -12.60
N PRO A 150 2.47 11.22 -12.46
CA PRO A 150 2.97 11.63 -11.14
C PRO A 150 1.98 12.51 -10.35
N GLU A 151 1.12 13.26 -11.03
CA GLU A 151 0.09 14.13 -10.43
C GLU A 151 -0.95 13.30 -9.67
N GLY A 152 -1.39 12.17 -10.23
CA GLY A 152 -2.30 11.24 -9.57
C GLY A 152 -1.73 10.67 -8.28
N TYR A 153 -0.45 10.28 -8.31
CA TYR A 153 0.24 9.78 -7.11
C TYR A 153 0.28 10.85 -6.01
N ARG A 154 0.63 12.10 -6.35
CA ARG A 154 0.65 13.22 -5.38
C ARG A 154 -0.74 13.52 -4.84
N ALA A 155 -1.77 13.46 -5.67
CA ALA A 155 -3.16 13.67 -5.27
C ALA A 155 -3.66 12.59 -4.30
N LEU A 156 -3.34 11.31 -4.57
CA LEU A 156 -3.67 10.20 -3.65
C LEU A 156 -2.95 10.35 -2.32
N CYS A 157 -1.63 10.60 -2.32
CA CYS A 157 -0.88 10.81 -1.08
C CYS A 157 -1.45 11.96 -0.24
N ARG A 158 -1.82 13.08 -0.88
CA ARG A 158 -2.46 14.22 -0.20
C ARG A 158 -3.79 13.81 0.42
N THR A 159 -4.64 13.16 -0.35
CA THR A 159 -6.00 12.74 0.06
C THR A 159 -5.94 11.78 1.24
N VAL A 160 -5.12 10.74 1.15
CA VAL A 160 -4.92 9.75 2.22
C VAL A 160 -4.36 10.42 3.48
N SER A 161 -3.35 11.28 3.35
CA SER A 161 -2.76 11.99 4.49
C SER A 161 -3.79 12.86 5.21
N ALA A 162 -4.60 13.62 4.46
CA ALA A 162 -5.66 14.46 5.00
C ALA A 162 -6.73 13.64 5.74
N ALA A 163 -7.14 12.50 5.17
CA ALA A 163 -8.14 11.63 5.77
C ALA A 163 -7.64 10.97 7.07
N GLN A 164 -6.39 10.52 7.10
CA GLN A 164 -5.76 9.96 8.30
C GLN A 164 -5.65 11.01 9.42
N MET A 165 -5.23 12.24 9.09
CA MET A 165 -5.18 13.35 10.07
C MET A 165 -6.57 13.71 10.62
N ARG A 166 -7.60 13.65 9.78
CA ARG A 166 -8.99 13.93 10.19
C ARG A 166 -9.57 12.82 11.07
N GLY A 167 -9.22 11.57 10.79
CA GLY A 167 -9.64 10.39 11.53
C GLY A 167 -9.19 10.35 12.98
N LYS A 168 -8.00 10.92 13.28
CA LYS A 168 -7.39 11.02 14.62
C LYS A 168 -7.17 9.68 15.35
N GLU A 169 -7.44 8.56 14.69
CA GLU A 169 -7.34 7.22 15.24
C GLU A 169 -6.88 6.25 14.14
N LYS A 170 -5.91 5.40 14.45
CA LYS A 170 -5.34 4.44 13.49
C LYS A 170 -6.44 3.49 13.00
N GLY A 171 -6.51 3.30 11.69
CA GLY A 171 -7.48 2.40 11.05
C GLY A 171 -8.87 3.03 10.86
N ARG A 172 -9.02 4.33 11.12
CA ARG A 172 -10.27 5.08 10.91
C ARG A 172 -10.05 6.38 10.11
N PRO A 173 -9.53 6.31 8.87
CA PRO A 173 -9.45 7.50 8.03
C PRO A 173 -10.85 8.07 7.75
N VAL A 174 -10.95 9.39 7.66
CA VAL A 174 -12.21 10.08 7.36
C VAL A 174 -12.04 10.87 6.06
N TYR A 175 -12.57 10.31 4.98
CA TYR A 175 -12.55 10.95 3.66
C TYR A 175 -13.74 11.89 3.49
N ASP A 176 -13.44 13.07 2.97
CA ASP A 176 -14.41 14.02 2.44
C ASP A 176 -14.51 13.78 0.93
N ILE A 177 -15.70 13.44 0.43
CA ILE A 177 -15.86 12.99 -0.95
C ILE A 177 -15.67 14.14 -1.93
N GLU A 178 -16.19 15.34 -1.63
CA GLU A 178 -15.99 16.50 -2.49
C GLU A 178 -14.50 16.87 -2.58
N GLU A 179 -13.78 16.86 -1.46
CA GLU A 179 -12.34 17.13 -1.43
C GLU A 179 -11.54 16.04 -2.17
N LEU A 180 -11.86 14.76 -1.93
CA LEU A 180 -11.23 13.62 -2.60
C LEU A 180 -11.37 13.74 -4.12
N VAL A 181 -12.59 13.96 -4.60
CA VAL A 181 -12.88 14.10 -6.04
C VAL A 181 -12.18 15.35 -6.58
N GLY A 182 -12.25 16.48 -5.87
CA GLY A 182 -11.58 17.73 -6.26
C GLY A 182 -10.06 17.60 -6.42
N HIS A 183 -9.41 16.75 -5.63
CA HIS A 183 -7.96 16.51 -5.75
C HIS A 183 -7.59 15.48 -6.83
N THR A 184 -8.44 14.49 -7.09
CA THR A 184 -8.06 13.29 -7.84
C THR A 184 -8.69 13.18 -9.23
N ALA A 185 -9.82 13.86 -9.48
CA ALA A 185 -10.53 13.78 -10.76
C ALA A 185 -9.60 14.11 -11.95
N GLY A 186 -9.63 13.27 -12.98
CA GLY A 186 -8.77 13.39 -14.16
C GLY A 186 -7.34 12.87 -13.97
N HIS A 187 -6.90 12.63 -12.74
CA HIS A 187 -5.55 12.13 -12.42
C HIS A 187 -5.55 10.69 -11.87
N VAL A 188 -6.71 10.05 -11.79
CA VAL A 188 -6.82 8.66 -11.33
C VAL A 188 -7.75 7.87 -12.24
N LEU A 189 -7.57 6.55 -12.26
CA LEU A 189 -8.55 5.59 -12.76
C LEU A 189 -9.26 4.98 -11.56
N ALA A 190 -10.58 5.10 -11.50
CA ALA A 190 -11.39 4.47 -10.46
C ALA A 190 -11.89 3.10 -10.93
N LEU A 191 -11.70 2.08 -10.11
CA LEU A 191 -12.27 0.75 -10.32
C LEU A 191 -13.55 0.61 -9.49
N THR A 192 -14.48 -0.25 -9.94
CA THR A 192 -15.74 -0.50 -9.21
C THR A 192 -15.54 -1.17 -7.85
N GLY A 193 -14.30 -1.56 -7.54
CA GLY A 193 -13.86 -2.13 -6.28
C GLY A 193 -14.18 -3.62 -6.12
N CYS A 194 -13.90 -4.13 -4.93
CA CYS A 194 -14.16 -5.51 -4.53
C CYS A 194 -15.65 -5.74 -4.18
N ARG A 195 -15.95 -6.79 -3.41
CA ARG A 195 -17.31 -7.05 -2.90
C ARG A 195 -17.88 -5.91 -2.05
N LYS A 196 -17.03 -5.07 -1.45
CA LYS A 196 -17.41 -3.88 -0.67
C LYS A 196 -17.48 -2.60 -1.52
N GLY A 197 -17.27 -2.67 -2.83
CA GLY A 197 -17.45 -1.52 -3.71
C GLY A 197 -18.91 -1.08 -3.83
N ALA A 198 -19.15 0.23 -3.95
CA ALA A 198 -20.49 0.83 -3.98
C ALA A 198 -21.40 0.18 -5.03
N VAL A 199 -20.86 -0.08 -6.23
CA VAL A 199 -21.60 -0.70 -7.35
C VAL A 199 -22.06 -2.12 -7.00
N ARG A 200 -21.20 -2.94 -6.39
CA ARG A 200 -21.52 -4.32 -6.01
C ARG A 200 -22.51 -4.36 -4.84
N GLN A 201 -22.34 -3.49 -3.85
CA GLN A 201 -23.28 -3.37 -2.74
C GLN A 201 -24.67 -2.92 -3.22
N ALA A 202 -24.72 -1.92 -4.10
CA ALA A 202 -25.97 -1.43 -4.70
C ALA A 202 -26.65 -2.52 -5.56
N LEU A 203 -25.88 -3.29 -6.33
CA LEU A 203 -26.41 -4.42 -7.10
C LEU A 203 -27.10 -5.44 -6.18
N ARG A 204 -26.46 -5.78 -5.06
CA ARG A 204 -27.00 -6.76 -4.09
C ARG A 204 -28.26 -6.23 -3.39
N ALA A 205 -28.28 -4.96 -3.03
CA ALA A 205 -29.38 -4.37 -2.25
C ALA A 205 -30.59 -3.96 -3.11
N GLY A 206 -30.36 -3.50 -4.33
CA GLY A 206 -31.40 -2.87 -5.16
C GLY A 206 -31.36 -3.24 -6.65
N GLY A 207 -30.61 -4.28 -7.02
CA GLY A 207 -30.55 -4.81 -8.38
C GLY A 207 -29.82 -3.92 -9.40
N PRO A 208 -29.88 -4.29 -10.69
CA PRO A 208 -29.16 -3.59 -11.76
C PRO A 208 -29.43 -2.07 -11.84
N PRO A 209 -30.65 -1.55 -11.61
CA PRO A 209 -30.90 -0.10 -11.62
C PRO A 209 -30.15 0.65 -10.52
N ALA A 210 -29.96 0.03 -9.35
CA ALA A 210 -29.18 0.62 -8.26
C ALA A 210 -27.68 0.64 -8.57
N ALA A 211 -27.15 -0.48 -9.08
CA ALA A 211 -25.77 -0.57 -9.54
C ALA A 211 -25.45 0.46 -10.63
N ALA A 212 -26.37 0.65 -11.58
CA ALA A 212 -26.21 1.63 -12.66
C ALA A 212 -26.20 3.08 -12.16
N ARG A 213 -26.81 3.39 -11.00
CA ARG A 213 -26.71 4.72 -10.37
C ARG A 213 -25.33 4.95 -9.79
N GLU A 214 -24.81 3.99 -9.02
CA GLU A 214 -23.46 4.10 -8.44
C GLU A 214 -22.37 4.13 -9.51
N LEU A 215 -22.53 3.37 -10.60
CA LEU A 215 -21.59 3.43 -11.73
C LEU A 215 -21.60 4.81 -12.40
N ARG A 216 -22.78 5.42 -12.59
CA ARG A 216 -22.88 6.79 -13.11
C ARG A 216 -22.21 7.80 -12.19
N ARG A 217 -22.41 7.66 -10.88
CA ARG A 217 -21.75 8.50 -9.88
C ARG A 217 -20.23 8.40 -9.94
N LEU A 218 -19.66 7.20 -10.06
CA LEU A 218 -18.21 7.03 -10.25
C LEU A 218 -17.73 7.74 -11.53
N ARG A 219 -18.48 7.64 -12.63
CA ARG A 219 -18.14 8.33 -13.88
C ARG A 219 -18.25 9.85 -13.77
N GLU A 220 -19.25 10.35 -13.05
CA GLU A 220 -19.41 11.79 -12.78
C GLU A 220 -18.24 12.33 -11.95
N TRP A 221 -17.71 11.54 -11.01
CA TRP A 221 -16.59 11.94 -10.16
C TRP A 221 -15.22 11.84 -10.84
N PHE A 222 -14.93 10.74 -11.51
CA PHE A 222 -13.57 10.42 -11.96
C PHE A 222 -13.38 10.50 -13.47
N GLY A 223 -14.46 10.67 -14.23
CA GLY A 223 -14.43 10.73 -15.69
C GLY A 223 -14.87 9.42 -16.36
N PRO A 224 -14.80 9.38 -17.71
CA PRO A 224 -15.26 8.25 -18.51
C PRO A 224 -14.44 6.98 -18.30
#